data_AF-A0A949XKJ9-F1
#
_entry.id   AF-A0A949XKJ9-F1
#
_cell.length_a   1.000
_cell.length_b   1.000
_cell.length_c   1.000
_cell.angle_alpha   90.00
_cell.angle_beta   90.00
_cell.angle_gamma   90.00
#
_symmetry.space_group_name_H-M   'P 1'
#
loop_
_entity.id
_entity.type
_entity.pdbx_description
1 polymer ?
#
loop_
_entity_poly.entity_id
_entity_poly.type
_entity_poly.pdbx_seq_one_letter_code
_entity_poly.pdbx_strand_id
1 'polypeptide(L)'
;MKRIFLTLLLSTATIYADDANVHQSCSLATLRGEYGFSIAGSRPSGPHGPIEQILGVALTTFNGDGTLAQVDNIHGSISGYPASAENRPGKGTYMLGEDCNGTMTLENEGSPKLSLRIVVVNDGHEVRAVVVEPAVAMVTSNGVRVHP
;
A
#
# COMPACT_ATOMS: atom_id res chain seq x y z
N MET A 1 -26.73 -50.22 -53.64
CA MET A 1 -25.51 -49.82 -52.90
C MET A 1 -25.36 -48.30 -53.02
N LYS A 2 -25.71 -47.53 -51.98
CA LYS A 2 -25.54 -46.07 -51.94
C LYS A 2 -25.08 -45.71 -50.52
N ARG A 3 -23.79 -45.39 -50.36
CA ARG A 3 -23.21 -44.98 -49.06
C ARG A 3 -23.33 -43.46 -48.96
N ILE A 4 -24.15 -42.99 -48.04
CA ILE A 4 -24.27 -41.57 -47.69
C ILE A 4 -23.13 -41.26 -46.71
N PHE A 5 -22.19 -40.41 -47.12
CA PHE A 5 -21.16 -39.86 -46.25
C PHE A 5 -21.73 -38.61 -45.56
N LEU A 6 -21.89 -38.67 -44.24
CA LEU A 6 -22.29 -37.54 -43.41
C LEU A 6 -21.03 -36.81 -42.95
N THR A 7 -20.75 -35.65 -43.55
CA THR A 7 -19.63 -34.78 -43.19
C THR A 7 -19.97 -33.94 -41.97
N LEU A 8 -19.31 -34.22 -40.85
CA LEU A 8 -19.40 -33.46 -39.61
C LEU A 8 -18.52 -32.21 -39.71
N LEU A 9 -19.14 -31.03 -39.84
CA LEU A 9 -18.46 -29.73 -39.78
C LEU A 9 -18.07 -29.42 -38.33
N LEU A 10 -16.78 -29.54 -37.99
CA LEU A 10 -16.24 -29.02 -36.74
C LEU A 10 -16.08 -27.50 -36.86
N SER A 11 -17.01 -26.76 -36.26
CA SER A 11 -16.89 -25.31 -36.04
C SER A 11 -15.86 -25.06 -34.94
N THR A 12 -14.65 -24.64 -35.32
CA THR A 12 -13.66 -24.10 -34.41
C THR A 12 -14.17 -22.75 -33.91
N ALA A 13 -14.65 -22.68 -32.66
CA ALA A 13 -14.87 -21.41 -31.99
C ALA A 13 -13.49 -20.78 -31.73
N THR A 14 -13.12 -19.78 -32.52
CA THR A 14 -12.00 -18.90 -32.20
C THR A 14 -12.40 -18.08 -30.97
N ILE A 15 -11.81 -18.41 -29.82
CA ILE A 15 -11.92 -17.58 -28.62
C ILE A 15 -11.10 -16.31 -28.91
N TYR A 16 -11.78 -15.19 -29.16
CA TYR A 16 -11.13 -13.90 -29.08
C TYR A 16 -10.85 -13.64 -27.60
N ALA A 17 -9.57 -13.57 -27.22
CA ALA A 17 -9.21 -12.90 -25.99
C ALA A 17 -9.58 -11.43 -26.19
N ASP A 18 -10.65 -11.00 -25.54
CA ASP A 18 -10.99 -9.59 -25.45
C ASP A 18 -9.86 -8.96 -24.65
N ASP A 19 -9.01 -8.14 -25.28
CA ASP A 19 -8.13 -7.18 -24.60
C ASP A 19 -9.01 -6.09 -23.96
N ALA A 20 -9.99 -6.52 -23.16
CA ALA A 20 -10.62 -5.66 -22.20
C ALA A 20 -9.47 -5.20 -21.31
N ASN A 21 -9.16 -3.90 -21.38
CA ASN A 21 -8.48 -3.20 -20.32
C ASN A 21 -9.33 -3.45 -19.06
N VAL A 22 -9.08 -4.56 -18.36
CA VAL A 22 -9.58 -4.80 -17.01
C VAL A 22 -8.86 -3.73 -16.22
N HIS A 23 -9.46 -2.56 -16.15
CA HIS A 23 -9.14 -1.61 -15.11
C HIS A 23 -9.23 -2.41 -13.82
N GLN A 24 -8.08 -2.61 -13.17
CA GLN A 24 -8.00 -3.25 -11.86
C GLN A 24 -8.93 -2.44 -10.95
N SER A 25 -10.15 -2.92 -10.74
CA SER A 25 -11.11 -2.21 -9.91
C SER A 25 -10.71 -2.42 -8.47
N CYS A 26 -10.18 -1.37 -7.84
CA CYS A 26 -9.79 -1.44 -6.45
C CYS A 26 -10.99 -1.29 -5.51
N SER A 27 -10.89 -1.90 -4.34
CA SER A 27 -11.83 -1.76 -3.23
C SER A 27 -11.09 -1.85 -1.90
N LEU A 28 -11.77 -1.63 -0.78
CA LEU A 28 -11.14 -1.81 0.54
C LEU A 28 -10.54 -3.21 0.70
N ALA A 29 -11.20 -4.23 0.14
CA ALA A 29 -10.76 -5.63 0.17
C ALA A 29 -9.47 -5.89 -0.62
N THR A 30 -9.11 -5.02 -1.57
CA THR A 30 -7.83 -5.10 -2.30
C THR A 30 -6.66 -5.03 -1.32
N LEU A 31 -6.75 -4.16 -0.31
CA LEU A 31 -5.78 -4.07 0.77
C LEU A 31 -6.24 -4.88 1.97
N ARG A 32 -5.80 -6.14 2.03
CA ARG A 32 -6.03 -7.03 3.18
C ARG A 32 -4.79 -7.84 3.49
N GLY A 33 -4.44 -8.00 4.76
CA GLY A 33 -3.26 -8.73 5.20
C GLY A 33 -2.06 -7.83 5.49
N GLU A 34 -0.89 -8.44 5.61
CA GLU A 34 0.33 -7.80 6.08
C GLU A 34 1.21 -7.30 4.93
N TYR A 35 1.80 -6.12 5.11
CA TYR A 35 2.68 -5.46 4.16
C TYR A 35 3.93 -4.96 4.88
N GLY A 36 5.10 -5.33 4.37
CA GLY A 36 6.38 -4.79 4.80
C GLY A 36 6.69 -3.50 4.04
N PHE A 37 6.81 -2.40 4.76
CA PHE A 37 7.12 -1.07 4.22
C PHE A 37 8.58 -0.71 4.43
N SER A 38 9.17 -0.09 3.41
CA SER A 38 10.38 0.73 3.49
C SER A 38 10.00 2.20 3.56
N ILE A 39 10.67 2.98 4.40
CA ILE A 39 10.35 4.39 4.68
C ILE A 39 11.63 5.22 4.54
N ALA A 40 11.52 6.36 3.86
CA ALA A 40 12.61 7.32 3.73
C ALA A 40 12.08 8.75 3.58
N GLY A 41 12.85 9.73 4.03
CA GLY A 41 12.54 11.14 3.82
C GLY A 41 13.13 12.04 4.90
N SER A 42 12.44 13.15 5.17
CA SER A 42 12.84 14.11 6.18
C SER A 42 11.68 14.63 7.02
N ARG A 43 11.96 14.98 8.28
CA ARG A 43 11.00 15.55 9.23
C ARG A 43 11.71 16.45 10.24
N PRO A 44 10.99 17.24 11.05
CA PRO A 44 11.58 17.83 12.26
C PRO A 44 12.03 16.73 13.24
N SER A 45 13.19 16.89 13.88
CA SER A 45 13.72 15.95 14.88
C SER A 45 12.97 15.97 16.22
N GLY A 46 11.93 16.80 16.34
CA GLY A 46 11.10 17.02 17.51
C GLY A 46 10.27 18.31 17.34
N PRO A 47 9.41 18.65 18.32
CA PRO A 47 8.69 19.93 18.31
C PRO A 47 9.67 21.10 18.19
N HIS A 48 9.55 21.88 17.11
CA HIS A 48 10.45 23.00 16.78
C HIS A 48 11.93 22.62 16.56
N GLY A 49 12.24 21.34 16.38
CA GLY A 49 13.59 20.86 16.10
C GLY A 49 14.05 21.15 14.66
N PRO A 50 15.36 21.03 14.38
CA PRO A 50 15.88 21.07 13.02
C PRO A 50 15.28 19.94 12.16
N ILE A 51 15.32 20.12 10.84
CA ILE A 51 14.97 19.05 9.90
C ILE A 51 16.09 17.99 9.92
N GLU A 52 15.69 16.74 10.07
CA GLU A 52 16.55 15.55 9.98
C GLU A 52 16.13 14.66 8.81
N GLN A 53 17.06 13.83 8.34
CA GLN A 53 16.74 12.71 7.45
C GLN A 53 16.30 11.52 8.29
N ILE A 54 15.40 10.70 7.75
CA ILE A 54 14.92 9.48 8.39
C ILE A 54 14.99 8.29 7.43
N LEU A 55 15.24 7.13 8.00
CA LEU A 55 15.06 5.83 7.38
C LEU A 55 14.26 4.94 8.33
N GLY A 56 13.47 4.04 7.80
CA GLY A 56 12.76 3.11 8.64
C GLY A 56 12.06 2.01 7.89
N VAL A 57 11.44 1.14 8.68
CA VAL A 57 10.61 0.04 8.18
C VAL A 57 9.34 -0.04 9.01
N ALA A 58 8.29 -0.60 8.42
CA ALA A 58 7.06 -0.87 9.14
C ALA A 58 6.40 -2.16 8.66
N LEU A 59 5.70 -2.85 9.55
CA LEU A 59 4.76 -3.91 9.20
C LEU A 59 3.35 -3.34 9.37
N THR A 60 2.60 -3.25 8.26
CA THR A 60 1.21 -2.74 8.27
C THR A 60 0.25 -3.87 7.98
N THR A 61 -0.73 -4.05 8.84
CA THR A 61 -1.84 -5.00 8.66
C THR A 61 -3.08 -4.24 8.24
N PHE A 62 -3.50 -4.40 6.98
CA PHE A 62 -4.77 -3.88 6.49
C PHE A 62 -5.88 -4.92 6.72
N ASN A 63 -7.01 -4.49 7.26
CA ASN A 63 -8.11 -5.40 7.59
C ASN A 63 -9.05 -5.69 6.41
N GLY A 64 -8.95 -4.95 5.30
CA GLY A 64 -9.85 -5.09 4.15
C GLY A 64 -11.18 -4.33 4.29
N ASP A 65 -11.35 -3.57 5.37
CA ASP A 65 -12.57 -2.85 5.73
C ASP A 65 -12.36 -1.34 5.91
N GLY A 66 -11.19 -0.83 5.50
CA GLY A 66 -10.80 0.58 5.67
C GLY A 66 -10.06 0.88 6.98
N THR A 67 -9.81 -0.13 7.83
CA THR A 67 -9.00 0.01 9.03
C THR A 67 -7.65 -0.70 8.92
N LEU A 68 -6.65 -0.21 9.65
CA LEU A 68 -5.33 -0.82 9.70
C LEU A 68 -4.68 -0.70 11.08
N ALA A 69 -3.72 -1.58 11.34
CA ALA A 69 -2.74 -1.47 12.40
C ALA A 69 -1.33 -1.49 11.79
N GLN A 70 -0.36 -0.91 12.48
CA GLN A 70 1.03 -0.89 12.04
C GLN A 70 1.98 -0.98 13.23
N VAL A 71 3.16 -1.53 12.99
CA VAL A 71 4.32 -1.42 13.87
C VAL A 71 5.47 -0.83 13.05
N ASP A 72 6.09 0.26 13.52
CA ASP A 72 7.21 0.89 12.82
C ASP A 72 8.49 1.04 13.65
N ASN A 73 9.61 1.13 12.94
CA ASN A 73 10.95 1.34 13.48
C ASN A 73 11.65 2.40 12.61
N ILE A 74 11.89 3.58 13.17
CA ILE A 74 12.41 4.75 12.45
C ILE A 74 13.72 5.25 13.09
N HIS A 75 14.76 5.38 12.29
CA HIS A 75 16.04 5.99 12.64
C HIS A 75 16.12 7.41 12.06
N GLY A 76 16.42 8.40 12.90
CA GLY A 76 16.66 9.79 12.48
C GLY A 76 18.15 10.16 12.51
N SER A 77 18.60 10.98 11.57
CA SER A 77 20.00 11.42 11.50
C SER A 77 20.43 12.31 12.66
N ILE A 78 19.47 12.90 13.40
CA ILE A 78 19.73 13.73 14.58
C ILE A 78 19.20 13.03 15.83
N SER A 79 17.96 12.50 15.78
CA SER A 79 17.35 11.82 16.92
C SER A 79 17.91 10.43 17.20
N GLY A 80 18.62 9.83 16.25
CA GLY A 80 19.03 8.44 16.29
C GLY A 80 17.83 7.48 16.23
N TYR A 81 18.08 6.23 16.63
CA TYR A 81 17.04 5.25 16.92
C TYR A 81 16.71 5.30 18.42
N PRO A 82 15.49 5.67 18.84
CA PRO A 82 15.18 5.82 20.25
C PRO A 82 15.15 4.45 20.95
N ALA A 83 15.87 4.31 22.06
CA ALA A 83 15.92 3.06 22.83
C ALA A 83 14.56 2.62 23.38
N SER A 84 13.61 3.55 23.54
CA SER A 84 12.24 3.29 24.00
C SER A 84 11.22 3.07 22.87
N ALA A 85 11.65 3.12 21.60
CA ALA A 85 10.76 3.09 20.44
C ALA A 85 10.91 1.80 19.61
N GLU A 86 11.32 0.70 20.23
CA GLU A 86 11.31 -0.60 19.57
C GLU A 86 9.89 -1.01 19.25
N ASN A 87 9.63 -1.33 17.97
CA ASN A 87 8.35 -1.80 17.48
C ASN A 87 7.19 -0.89 17.91
N ARG A 88 7.31 0.38 17.54
CA ARG A 88 6.37 1.41 17.92
C ARG A 88 4.99 1.15 17.30
N PRO A 89 3.92 1.05 18.12
CA PRO A 89 2.60 0.76 17.60
C PRO A 89 1.99 1.99 16.91
N GLY A 90 1.20 1.73 15.88
CA GLY A 90 0.38 2.69 15.18
C GLY A 90 -0.93 2.09 14.72
N LYS A 91 -1.92 2.95 14.51
CA LYS A 91 -3.23 2.59 13.96
C LYS A 91 -3.65 3.60 12.93
N GLY A 92 -4.61 3.23 12.09
CA GLY A 92 -5.04 4.11 11.04
C GLY A 92 -6.33 3.69 10.34
N THR A 93 -6.66 4.49 9.34
CA THR A 93 -7.75 4.22 8.41
C THR A 93 -7.28 4.52 7.00
N TYR A 94 -7.94 3.92 6.01
CA TYR A 94 -7.70 4.20 4.61
C TYR A 94 -9.00 4.17 3.83
N MET A 95 -9.00 4.89 2.70
CA MET A 95 -10.00 4.77 1.66
C MET A 95 -9.29 4.46 0.35
N LEU A 96 -9.96 3.71 -0.51
CA LEU A 96 -9.45 3.37 -1.83
C LEU A 96 -10.56 3.55 -2.86
N GLY A 97 -10.30 4.35 -3.88
CA GLY A 97 -11.16 4.49 -5.04
C GLY A 97 -11.03 3.29 -5.97
N GLU A 98 -12.00 3.16 -6.88
CA GLU A 98 -12.01 2.10 -7.90
C GLU A 98 -10.80 2.18 -8.84
N ASP A 99 -10.18 3.35 -8.96
CA ASP A 99 -8.98 3.63 -9.74
C ASP A 99 -7.66 3.36 -8.98
N CYS A 100 -7.74 2.72 -7.82
CA CYS A 100 -6.60 2.39 -6.95
C CYS A 100 -5.84 3.59 -6.36
N ASN A 101 -6.39 4.80 -6.48
CA ASN A 101 -5.94 5.96 -5.73
C ASN A 101 -6.67 6.04 -4.39
N GLY A 102 -5.96 6.45 -3.33
CA GLY A 102 -6.53 6.46 -2.00
C GLY A 102 -5.94 7.49 -1.06
N THR A 103 -6.45 7.45 0.16
CA THR A 103 -5.95 8.22 1.31
C THR A 103 -5.71 7.27 2.47
N MET A 104 -4.73 7.59 3.31
CA MET A 104 -4.46 6.86 4.53
C MET A 104 -4.16 7.84 5.66
N THR A 105 -4.61 7.53 6.87
CA THR A 105 -4.25 8.26 8.09
C THR A 105 -3.50 7.35 9.04
N LEU A 106 -2.43 7.85 9.67
CA LEU A 106 -1.67 7.11 10.65
C LEU A 106 -1.55 7.89 11.97
N GLU A 107 -1.77 7.18 13.07
CA GLU A 107 -1.56 7.65 14.44
C GLU A 107 -0.54 6.70 15.09
N ASN A 108 0.74 7.07 15.00
CA ASN A 108 1.84 6.33 15.62
C ASN A 108 2.23 6.99 16.93
N GLU A 109 2.57 6.21 17.94
CA GLU A 109 2.96 6.72 19.25
C GLU A 109 4.10 7.76 19.14
N GLY A 110 4.00 8.86 19.90
CA GLY A 110 5.01 9.92 19.89
C GLY A 110 5.17 10.69 18.58
N SER A 111 4.29 10.48 17.58
CA SER A 111 4.26 11.25 16.32
C SER A 111 2.98 12.07 16.21
N PRO A 112 3.00 13.18 15.46
CA PRO A 112 1.77 13.79 15.00
C PRO A 112 0.98 12.79 14.13
N LYS A 113 -0.34 12.98 14.07
CA LYS A 113 -1.17 12.29 13.09
C LYS A 113 -0.69 12.63 11.68
N LEU A 114 -0.54 11.61 10.85
CA LEU A 114 -0.13 11.76 9.46
C LEU A 114 -1.33 11.58 8.53
N SER A 115 -1.42 12.45 7.53
CA SER A 115 -2.30 12.26 6.37
C SER A 115 -1.43 11.88 5.16
N LEU A 116 -1.81 10.83 4.45
CA LEU A 116 -1.06 10.30 3.31
C LEU A 116 -1.96 10.17 2.08
N ARG A 117 -1.33 10.34 0.91
CA ARG A 117 -1.88 9.85 -0.35
C ARG A 117 -1.26 8.49 -0.64
N ILE A 118 -2.09 7.55 -1.09
CA ILE A 118 -1.64 6.22 -1.46
C ILE A 118 -2.04 5.89 -2.89
N VAL A 119 -1.22 5.08 -3.55
CA VAL A 119 -1.54 4.42 -4.81
C VAL A 119 -1.26 2.93 -4.63
N VAL A 120 -2.24 2.12 -5.01
CA VAL A 120 -2.13 0.66 -4.97
C VAL A 120 -1.81 0.16 -6.36
N VAL A 121 -0.78 -0.67 -6.47
CA VAL A 121 -0.30 -1.23 -7.73
C VAL A 121 -0.05 -2.73 -7.59
N ASN A 122 0.30 -3.38 -8.70
CA ASN A 122 0.61 -4.81 -8.75
C ASN A 122 -0.52 -5.64 -8.11
N ASP A 123 -1.76 -5.40 -8.53
CA ASP A 123 -2.96 -6.11 -8.07
C ASP A 123 -3.19 -6.11 -6.56
N GLY A 124 -2.77 -5.04 -5.87
CA GLY A 124 -2.85 -4.97 -4.43
C GLY A 124 -1.70 -5.65 -3.72
N HIS A 125 -0.61 -6.03 -4.39
CA HIS A 125 0.59 -6.55 -3.77
C HIS A 125 1.61 -5.47 -3.43
N GLU A 126 1.42 -4.23 -3.91
CA GLU A 126 2.28 -3.10 -3.59
C GLU A 126 1.47 -1.83 -3.30
N VAL A 127 1.90 -1.08 -2.27
CA VAL A 127 1.33 0.21 -1.88
C VAL A 127 2.43 1.27 -1.88
N ARG A 128 2.21 2.36 -2.59
CA ARG A 128 3.10 3.54 -2.55
C ARG A 128 2.42 4.64 -1.81
N ALA A 129 3.12 5.27 -0.87
CA ALA A 129 2.55 6.31 -0.03
C ALA A 129 3.47 7.53 0.07
N VAL A 130 2.86 8.70 0.18
CA VAL A 130 3.55 9.94 0.52
C VAL A 130 2.79 10.65 1.62
N VAL A 131 3.52 11.16 2.60
CA VAL A 131 2.96 12.04 3.64
C VAL A 131 2.66 13.39 3.02
N VAL A 132 1.42 13.84 3.17
CA VAL A 132 0.97 15.18 2.72
C VAL A 132 0.73 16.12 3.90
N GLU A 133 0.44 15.58 5.09
CA GLU A 133 0.36 16.38 6.32
C GLU A 133 1.02 15.66 7.51
N PRO A 134 1.74 16.40 8.36
CA PRO A 134 2.03 17.84 8.24
C PRO A 134 3.04 18.15 7.12
N ALA A 135 2.95 19.32 6.50
CA ALA A 135 3.75 19.69 5.31
C ALA A 135 5.28 19.64 5.52
N VAL A 136 5.75 19.79 6.77
CA VAL A 136 7.18 19.70 7.13
C VAL A 136 7.71 18.26 7.15
N ALA A 137 6.84 17.26 7.09
CA ALA A 137 7.20 15.86 6.98
C ALA A 137 7.18 15.44 5.51
N MET A 138 8.35 15.45 4.86
CA MET A 138 8.54 15.03 3.48
C MET A 138 8.99 13.58 3.46
N VAL A 139 8.03 12.64 3.54
CA VAL A 139 8.31 11.21 3.72
C VAL A 139 7.56 10.40 2.66
N THR A 140 8.25 9.43 2.08
CA THR A 140 7.68 8.43 1.18
C THR A 140 7.84 7.03 1.77
N SER A 141 6.96 6.12 1.40
CA SER A 141 7.09 4.71 1.74
C SER A 141 6.54 3.79 0.65
N ASN A 142 7.15 2.62 0.54
CA ASN A 142 6.74 1.56 -0.38
C ASN A 142 6.53 0.27 0.42
N GLY A 143 5.31 -0.25 0.36
CA GLY A 143 4.88 -1.48 1.03
C GLY A 143 4.69 -2.62 0.06
N VAL A 144 5.21 -3.79 0.39
CA VAL A 144 5.02 -5.03 -0.37
C VAL A 144 4.32 -6.04 0.52
N ARG A 145 3.31 -6.72 -0.03
CA ARG A 145 2.55 -7.76 0.67
C ARG A 145 3.48 -8.89 1.11
N VAL A 146 3.42 -9.28 2.38
CA VAL A 146 4.33 -10.28 2.97
C VAL A 146 3.97 -11.70 2.52
N HIS A 147 2.68 -12.00 2.46
CA HIS A 147 2.16 -13.31 2.07
C HIS A 147 1.34 -13.19 0.78
N PRO A 148 1.50 -14.07 -0.21
CA PRO A 148 0.71 -14.09 -1.44
C PRO A 148 -0.81 -14.15 -1.19
#